data_AF-Q9BNC7-F1
#
_entry.id   AF-Q9BNC7-F1
#
_cell.length_a   1.000
_cell.length_b   1.000
_cell.length_c   1.000
_cell.angle_alpha   90.00
_cell.angle_beta   90.00
_cell.angle_gamma   90.00
#
_symmetry.space_group_name_H-M   'P 1'
#
loop_
_entity.id
_entity.type
_entity.pdbx_description
1 polymer ?
#
loop_
_entity_poly.entity_id
_entity_poly.type
_entity_poly.pdbx_seq_one_letter_code
_entity_poly.pdbx_strand_id
1 'polypeptide(L)'
;AGVSAKNVTLGVPRLKEIINISKHPKTPSLTVFLTGAAARDAEKAKDVLCRLEHTTLRKVTANTAIYYDPDPQNTVIAEDQEFVNVYYEMPDFDPTRISPWLLRVELDRKRMTDKKLTMEQIAEKINAGFGDDLNCIFN
;
A
#
# COMPACT_ATOMS: atom_id res chain seq x y z
N ALA A 1 21.54 22.16 -16.41
CA ALA A 1 21.96 22.00 -15.01
C ALA A 1 20.72 22.02 -14.13
N GLY A 2 20.46 20.93 -13.39
CA GLY A 2 19.29 20.74 -12.52
C GLY A 2 19.22 19.26 -12.11
N VAL A 3 19.16 18.98 -10.81
CA VAL A 3 19.43 17.66 -10.21
C VAL A 3 18.22 16.70 -10.26
N SER A 4 17.26 16.91 -11.18
CA SER A 4 16.05 16.09 -11.24
C SER A 4 16.08 15.14 -12.42
N ALA A 5 16.14 13.84 -12.15
CA ALA A 5 16.14 12.75 -13.13
C ALA A 5 14.78 12.51 -13.80
N LYS A 6 13.96 13.56 -13.98
CA LYS A 6 12.65 13.47 -14.64
C LYS A 6 12.78 13.89 -16.10
N ASN A 7 12.52 12.94 -17.01
CA ASN A 7 12.40 13.20 -18.44
C ASN A 7 11.15 14.04 -18.70
N VAL A 8 11.30 15.36 -18.78
CA VAL A 8 10.22 16.29 -19.14
C VAL A 8 10.14 16.38 -20.67
N THR A 9 8.92 16.47 -21.22
CA THR A 9 8.72 16.74 -22.65
C THR A 9 9.21 18.16 -22.95
N LEU A 10 10.24 18.30 -23.77
CA LEU A 10 10.85 19.57 -24.17
C LEU A 10 10.80 19.78 -25.70
N GLY A 11 10.97 21.01 -26.15
CA GLY A 11 11.07 21.35 -27.57
C GLY A 11 9.75 21.25 -28.33
N VAL A 12 9.83 20.87 -29.61
CA VAL A 12 8.70 20.83 -30.55
C VAL A 12 7.52 19.97 -30.05
N PRO A 13 7.72 18.77 -29.46
CA PRO A 13 6.60 17.99 -28.92
C PRO A 13 5.80 18.74 -27.85
N ARG A 14 6.47 19.48 -26.96
CA ARG A 14 5.81 20.27 -25.91
C ARG A 14 5.06 21.47 -26.49
N LEU A 15 5.65 22.14 -27.49
CA LEU A 15 5.02 23.24 -28.20
C LEU A 15 3.69 22.79 -28.84
N LYS A 16 3.68 21.62 -29.50
CA LYS A 16 2.48 21.05 -30.13
C LYS A 16 1.38 20.75 -29.12
N GLU A 17 1.72 20.26 -27.93
CA GLU A 17 0.74 20.04 -26.84
C GLU A 17 0.09 21.33 -26.37
N ILE A 18 0.87 22.42 -26.24
CA ILE A 18 0.40 23.73 -25.77
C ILE A 18 -0.50 24.38 -26.83
N ILE A 19 -0.06 24.44 -28.09
CA ILE A 19 -0.83 25.06 -29.18
C ILE A 19 -2.19 24.39 -29.37
N ASN A 20 -2.22 23.06 -29.29
CA ASN A 20 -3.45 22.29 -29.50
C ASN A 20 -4.30 22.15 -28.24
N ILE A 21 -3.89 22.74 -27.10
CA ILE A 21 -4.59 22.63 -25.81
C ILE A 21 -4.92 21.16 -25.49
N SER A 22 -3.89 20.30 -25.53
CA SER A 22 -4.06 18.86 -25.30
C SER A 22 -4.62 18.60 -23.90
N LYS A 23 -5.69 17.81 -23.81
CA LYS A 23 -6.27 17.35 -22.53
C LYS A 23 -5.34 16.39 -21.76
N HIS A 24 -4.43 15.73 -22.47
CA HIS A 24 -3.52 14.72 -21.91
C HIS A 24 -2.08 15.02 -22.32
N PRO A 25 -1.40 15.97 -21.65
CA PRO A 25 0.02 16.21 -21.89
C PRO A 25 0.84 14.96 -21.51
N LYS A 26 1.91 14.65 -22.26
CA LYS A 26 2.69 13.41 -22.06
C LYS A 26 3.39 13.32 -20.72
N THR A 27 3.93 14.45 -20.24
CA THR A 27 4.64 14.52 -18.95
C THR A 27 3.98 15.60 -18.08
N PRO A 28 2.79 15.33 -17.52
CA PRO A 28 2.16 16.26 -16.60
C PRO A 28 3.05 16.43 -15.37
N SER A 29 3.23 17.67 -14.93
CA SER A 29 4.00 17.98 -13.73
C SER A 29 3.27 19.00 -12.87
N LEU A 30 3.44 18.85 -11.56
CA LEU A 30 2.94 19.77 -10.54
C LEU A 30 4.06 19.98 -9.53
N THR A 31 4.36 21.25 -9.23
CA THR A 31 5.27 21.61 -8.15
C THR A 31 4.44 22.01 -6.94
N VAL A 32 4.57 21.27 -5.85
CA VAL A 32 3.88 21.53 -4.58
C VAL A 32 4.86 22.19 -3.62
N PHE A 33 4.55 23.40 -3.17
CA PHE A 33 5.32 24.09 -2.13
C PHE A 33 4.73 23.76 -0.76
N LEU A 34 5.59 23.41 0.19
CA LEU A 34 5.20 23.13 1.56
C LEU A 34 5.13 24.41 2.38
N THR A 35 4.29 24.41 3.41
CA THR A 35 4.11 25.54 4.35
C THR A 35 4.39 25.10 5.79
N GLY A 36 4.54 26.07 6.70
CA GLY A 36 4.74 25.83 8.12
C GLY A 36 6.02 25.02 8.42
N ALA A 37 5.92 24.10 9.38
CA ALA A 37 7.07 23.30 9.80
C ALA A 37 7.59 22.35 8.69
N ALA A 38 6.70 21.81 7.86
CA ALA A 38 7.08 20.92 6.75
C ALA A 38 7.91 21.63 5.67
N ALA A 39 7.86 22.97 5.59
CA ALA A 39 8.72 23.73 4.68
C ALA A 39 10.18 23.82 5.12
N ARG A 40 10.49 23.51 6.39
CA ARG A 40 11.81 23.68 7.00
C ARG A 40 12.37 22.41 7.63
N ASP A 41 11.59 21.33 7.67
CA ASP A 41 11.91 20.06 8.31
C ASP A 41 11.73 18.92 7.31
N ALA A 42 12.81 18.19 7.03
CA ALA A 42 12.83 17.13 6.03
C ALA A 42 11.95 15.93 6.42
N GLU A 43 11.83 15.64 7.72
CA GLU A 43 11.04 14.51 8.20
C GLU A 43 9.54 14.80 8.06
N LYS A 44 9.13 16.03 8.42
CA LYS A 44 7.76 16.51 8.18
C LYS A 44 7.44 16.67 6.70
N ALA A 45 8.42 17.04 5.88
CA ALA A 45 8.25 17.05 4.43
C ALA A 45 7.99 15.64 3.88
N LYS A 46 8.68 14.62 4.43
CA LYS A 46 8.47 13.21 4.08
C LYS A 46 7.07 12.74 4.48
N ASP A 47 6.52 13.20 5.61
CA ASP A 47 5.12 12.90 5.98
C ASP A 47 4.13 13.39 4.92
N VAL A 48 4.32 14.60 4.42
CA VAL A 48 3.46 15.15 3.35
C VAL A 48 3.64 14.36 2.05
N LEU A 49 4.87 13.99 1.70
CA LEU A 49 5.16 13.14 0.54
C LEU A 49 4.40 11.80 0.62
N CYS A 50 4.50 11.09 1.75
CA CYS A 50 3.85 9.79 1.95
C CYS A 50 2.32 9.89 1.82
N ARG A 51 1.71 11.01 2.24
CA ARG A 51 0.27 11.25 2.11
C ARG A 51 -0.19 11.60 0.71
N LEU A 52 0.63 12.29 -0.08
CA LEU A 52 0.30 12.69 -1.45
C LEU A 52 0.57 11.58 -2.47
N GLU A 53 1.56 10.73 -2.20
CA GLU A 53 1.93 9.68 -3.14
C GLU A 53 0.85 8.59 -3.21
N HIS A 54 0.33 8.37 -4.42
CA HIS A 54 -0.55 7.24 -4.69
C HIS A 54 0.21 5.91 -4.57
N THR A 55 0.10 5.29 -3.40
CA THR A 55 0.69 3.99 -3.08
C THR A 55 -0.41 2.93 -3.12
N THR A 56 -0.22 1.89 -3.92
CA THR A 56 -1.14 0.74 -4.00
C THR A 56 -0.58 -0.43 -3.21
N LEU A 57 -1.45 -1.37 -2.82
CA LEU A 57 -1.03 -2.59 -2.13
C LEU A 57 0.06 -3.34 -2.92
N ARG A 58 -0.10 -3.44 -4.25
CA ARG A 58 0.92 -4.00 -5.16
C ARG A 58 2.32 -3.40 -4.99
N LYS A 59 2.45 -2.11 -4.65
CA LYS A 59 3.76 -1.49 -4.46
C LYS A 59 4.44 -1.95 -3.17
N VAL A 60 3.69 -2.34 -2.14
CA VAL A 60 4.22 -2.73 -0.83
C VAL A 60 4.23 -4.24 -0.62
N THR A 61 3.50 -5.00 -1.44
CA THR A 61 3.52 -6.45 -1.45
C THR A 61 4.82 -7.01 -2.04
N ALA A 62 5.46 -7.90 -1.29
CA ALA A 62 6.60 -8.69 -1.72
C ALA A 62 6.16 -9.96 -2.44
N ASN A 63 5.19 -10.69 -1.86
CA ASN A 63 4.71 -11.96 -2.39
C ASN A 63 3.20 -12.16 -2.10
N THR A 64 2.55 -12.95 -2.93
CA THR A 64 1.15 -13.37 -2.75
C THR A 64 1.01 -14.85 -3.08
N ALA A 65 0.40 -15.62 -2.20
CA ALA A 65 0.16 -17.04 -2.42
C ALA A 65 -1.22 -17.44 -1.90
N ILE A 66 -1.84 -18.41 -2.58
CA ILE A 66 -3.13 -18.98 -2.19
C ILE A 66 -2.86 -20.38 -1.66
N TYR A 67 -3.36 -20.65 -0.46
CA TYR A 67 -3.25 -21.93 0.22
C TYR A 67 -4.64 -22.52 0.42
N TYR A 68 -4.71 -23.85 0.39
CA TYR A 68 -5.84 -24.58 0.93
C TYR A 68 -5.55 -24.86 2.39
N ASP A 69 -6.32 -24.26 3.29
CA ASP A 69 -6.17 -24.32 4.74
C ASP A 69 -7.50 -24.73 5.37
N PRO A 70 -7.74 -26.05 5.55
CA PRO A 70 -9.04 -26.57 5.95
C PRO A 70 -9.39 -26.30 7.43
N ASP A 71 -8.39 -26.05 8.28
CA ASP A 71 -8.55 -25.71 9.69
C ASP A 71 -7.88 -24.35 9.97
N PRO A 72 -8.65 -23.25 10.04
CA PRO A 72 -8.10 -21.91 10.24
C PRO A 72 -7.45 -21.73 11.63
N GLN A 73 -7.74 -22.59 12.60
CA GLN A 73 -7.10 -22.56 13.92
C GLN A 73 -5.77 -23.31 13.92
N ASN A 74 -5.58 -24.27 13.01
CA ASN A 74 -4.35 -25.05 12.90
C ASN A 74 -3.82 -24.95 11.47
N THR A 75 -3.33 -23.75 11.12
CA THR A 75 -2.86 -23.49 9.75
C THR A 75 -1.80 -24.48 9.28
N VAL A 76 -1.89 -24.87 8.01
CA VAL A 76 -0.87 -25.70 7.34
C VAL A 76 0.47 -24.97 7.15
N ILE A 77 0.51 -23.65 7.37
CA ILE A 77 1.69 -22.81 7.20
C ILE A 77 2.48 -22.76 8.51
N ALA A 78 3.51 -23.61 8.62
CA ALA A 78 4.28 -23.79 9.86
C ALA A 78 4.84 -22.49 10.48
N GLU A 79 5.27 -21.54 9.66
CA GLU A 79 5.83 -20.26 10.13
C GLU A 79 4.79 -19.27 10.68
N ASP A 80 3.51 -19.45 10.35
CA ASP A 80 2.42 -18.59 10.80
C ASP A 80 1.63 -19.22 11.97
N GLN A 81 1.90 -20.48 12.34
CA GLN A 81 1.13 -21.24 13.34
C GLN A 81 1.03 -20.55 14.70
N GLU A 82 2.16 -20.08 15.25
CA GLU A 82 2.17 -19.42 16.57
C GLU A 82 1.27 -18.17 16.57
N PHE A 83 1.38 -17.35 15.53
CA PHE A 83 0.60 -16.13 15.38
C PHE A 83 -0.90 -16.43 15.18
N VAL A 84 -1.24 -17.38 14.32
CA VAL A 84 -2.63 -17.77 14.04
C VAL A 84 -3.29 -18.37 15.28
N ASN A 85 -2.58 -19.22 16.02
CA ASN A 85 -3.09 -19.82 17.25
C ASN A 85 -3.47 -18.74 18.27
N VAL A 86 -2.56 -17.80 18.55
CA VAL A 86 -2.81 -16.69 19.50
C VAL A 86 -3.99 -15.83 19.06
N TYR A 87 -4.16 -15.57 17.76
CA TYR A 87 -5.29 -14.81 17.25
C TYR A 87 -6.64 -15.48 17.56
N TYR A 88 -6.72 -16.80 17.40
CA TYR A 88 -7.96 -17.56 17.61
C TYR A 88 -8.17 -18.08 19.05
N GLU A 89 -7.25 -17.83 19.98
CA GLU A 89 -7.45 -18.11 21.41
C GLU A 89 -8.59 -17.29 22.03
N MET A 90 -8.91 -16.12 21.44
CA MET A 90 -10.07 -15.31 21.83
C MET A 90 -11.25 -15.59 20.88
N PRO A 91 -12.37 -16.15 21.38
CA PRO A 91 -13.46 -16.67 20.54
C PRO A 91 -14.42 -15.56 20.10
N ASP A 92 -13.89 -14.52 19.48
CA ASP A 92 -14.66 -13.35 19.05
C ASP A 92 -15.32 -13.59 17.68
N PHE A 93 -14.91 -14.65 16.98
CA PHE A 93 -15.36 -15.01 15.64
C PHE A 93 -15.55 -16.52 15.50
N ASP A 94 -16.61 -16.94 14.79
CA ASP A 94 -16.90 -18.34 14.48
C ASP A 94 -16.09 -18.81 13.26
N PRO A 95 -15.04 -19.63 13.43
CA PRO A 95 -14.14 -20.03 12.35
C PRO A 95 -14.83 -20.89 11.28
N THR A 96 -15.98 -21.50 11.58
CA THR A 96 -16.72 -22.36 10.64
C THR A 96 -17.34 -21.57 9.48
N ARG A 97 -17.41 -20.24 9.61
CA ARG A 97 -17.93 -19.33 8.58
C ARG A 97 -16.86 -18.86 7.58
N ILE A 98 -15.61 -19.28 7.75
CA ILE A 98 -14.48 -18.85 6.91
C ILE A 98 -14.29 -19.83 5.76
N SER A 99 -13.88 -19.30 4.60
CA SER A 99 -13.45 -20.11 3.45
C SER A 99 -12.22 -20.96 3.80
N PRO A 100 -12.14 -22.23 3.34
CA PRO A 100 -10.92 -23.04 3.47
C PRO A 100 -9.81 -22.57 2.51
N TRP A 101 -10.04 -21.54 1.71
CA TRP A 101 -9.01 -20.93 0.85
C TRP A 101 -8.45 -19.68 1.52
N LEU A 102 -7.16 -19.72 1.84
CA LEU A 102 -6.41 -18.64 2.47
C LEU A 102 -5.61 -17.87 1.40
N LEU A 103 -5.77 -16.55 1.34
CA LEU A 103 -4.89 -15.67 0.58
C LEU A 103 -3.86 -15.05 1.54
N ARG A 104 -2.60 -15.46 1.39
CA ARG A 104 -1.48 -14.92 2.17
C ARG A 104 -0.75 -13.85 1.36
N VAL A 105 -0.58 -12.68 1.97
CA VAL A 105 0.12 -11.54 1.37
C VAL A 105 1.30 -11.18 2.25
N GLU A 106 2.51 -11.31 1.71
CA GLU A 106 3.74 -10.91 2.39
C GLU A 106 4.10 -9.48 1.98
N LEU A 107 4.36 -8.61 2.96
CA LEU A 107 4.71 -7.21 2.72
C LEU A 107 6.21 -6.96 2.86
N ASP A 108 6.74 -6.11 1.99
CA ASP A 108 8.13 -5.68 2.02
C ASP A 108 8.35 -4.67 3.17
N ARG A 109 9.06 -5.09 4.22
CA ARG A 109 9.36 -4.28 5.41
C ARG A 109 10.06 -2.96 5.09
N LYS A 110 10.95 -2.94 4.10
CA LYS A 110 11.67 -1.74 3.70
C LYS A 110 10.71 -0.74 3.07
N ARG A 111 9.84 -1.21 2.18
CA ARG A 111 8.81 -0.36 1.54
C ARG A 111 7.78 0.15 2.54
N MET A 112 7.36 -0.67 3.50
CA MET A 112 6.47 -0.25 4.58
C MET A 112 7.07 0.90 5.39
N THR A 113 8.33 0.77 5.80
CA THR A 113 9.07 1.82 6.51
C THR A 113 9.24 3.08 5.68
N ASP A 114 9.63 2.93 4.41
CA ASP A 114 9.85 4.07 3.51
C ASP A 114 8.56 4.87 3.25
N LYS A 115 7.42 4.19 3.22
CA LYS A 115 6.09 4.78 3.03
C LYS A 115 5.42 5.20 4.34
N LYS A 116 6.05 4.95 5.50
CA LYS A 116 5.46 5.18 6.83
C LYS A 116 4.07 4.54 6.97
N LEU A 117 3.93 3.31 6.47
CA LEU A 117 2.70 2.53 6.57
C LEU A 117 2.81 1.55 7.73
N THR A 118 1.67 1.32 8.37
CA THR A 118 1.48 0.31 9.43
C THR A 118 0.55 -0.79 8.93
N MET A 119 0.63 -1.99 9.52
CA MET A 119 -0.29 -3.09 9.18
C MET A 119 -1.74 -2.73 9.53
N GLU A 120 -1.95 -2.03 10.64
CA GLU A 120 -3.27 -1.54 11.06
C GLU A 120 -3.95 -0.68 9.98
N GLN A 121 -3.22 0.29 9.42
CA GLN A 121 -3.74 1.13 8.33
C GLN A 121 -4.10 0.31 7.07
N ILE A 122 -3.35 -0.75 6.78
CA ILE A 122 -3.62 -1.61 5.63
C ILE A 122 -4.87 -2.45 5.89
N ALA A 123 -4.94 -3.11 7.05
CA ALA A 123 -6.08 -3.93 7.44
C ALA A 123 -7.38 -3.10 7.48
N GLU A 124 -7.34 -1.89 8.06
CA GLU A 124 -8.47 -0.97 8.09
C GLU A 124 -8.95 -0.64 6.66
N LYS A 125 -8.04 -0.36 5.72
CA LYS A 125 -8.40 -0.04 4.34
C LYS A 125 -8.94 -1.23 3.55
N ILE A 126 -8.45 -2.43 3.82
CA ILE A 126 -8.98 -3.66 3.21
C ILE A 126 -10.40 -3.90 3.73
N ASN A 127 -10.60 -3.91 5.05
CA ASN A 127 -11.90 -4.12 5.66
C ASN A 127 -12.92 -3.04 5.25
N ALA A 128 -12.50 -1.77 5.16
CA ALA A 128 -13.37 -0.69 4.67
C ALA A 128 -13.77 -0.85 3.19
N GLY A 129 -12.95 -1.52 2.37
CA GLY A 129 -13.19 -1.72 0.95
C GLY A 129 -14.07 -2.93 0.64
N PHE A 130 -13.95 -4.00 1.43
CA PHE A 130 -14.63 -5.28 1.21
C PHE A 130 -15.69 -5.63 2.25
N GLY A 131 -15.81 -4.85 3.34
CA GLY A 131 -16.79 -5.09 4.40
C GLY A 131 -16.59 -6.45 5.07
N ASP A 132 -17.70 -7.14 5.34
CA ASP A 132 -17.73 -8.41 6.05
C ASP A 132 -17.47 -9.63 5.15
N ASP A 133 -17.16 -9.43 3.86
CA ASP A 133 -16.92 -10.51 2.89
C ASP A 133 -15.56 -11.20 3.10
N LEU A 134 -14.65 -10.59 3.87
CA LEU A 134 -13.35 -11.16 4.20
C LEU A 134 -12.99 -10.92 5.67
N ASN A 135 -12.19 -11.83 6.21
CA ASN A 135 -11.53 -11.66 7.51
C ASN A 135 -10.03 -11.39 7.27
N CYS A 136 -9.49 -10.31 7.83
CA CYS A 136 -8.10 -9.91 7.67
C CYS A 136 -7.35 -10.01 8.99
N ILE A 137 -6.31 -10.86 9.02
CA ILE A 137 -5.40 -11.03 10.16
C ILE A 137 -3.98 -10.61 9.77
N PHE A 138 -3.22 -10.05 10.70
CA PHE A 138 -1.85 -9.58 10.46
C PHE A 138 -0.99 -9.64 11.73
N ASN A 139 0.33 -9.75 11.54
CA ASN A 139 1.37 -9.66 12.58
C ASN A 139 2.29 -8.44 12.41
#